data_AF-I4EFE4-F1
#
_entry.id   AF-I4EFE4-F1
#
_cell.length_a   1.000
_cell.length_b   1.000
_cell.length_c   1.000
_cell.angle_alpha   90.00
_cell.angle_beta   90.00
_cell.angle_gamma   90.00
#
_symmetry.space_group_name_H-M   'P 1'
#
loop_
_entity.id
_entity.type
_entity.pdbx_description
1 polymer ?
#
loop_
_entity_poly.entity_id
_entity_poly.type
_entity_poly.pdbx_seq_one_letter_code
_entity_poly.pdbx_strand_id
1 'polypeptide(L)'
;MGLGDLLRTHVGLVPNPISQATRQAHARVRGASVDISVCPYCAVGCSQLVYSKDGRIIDIEGNYESPISGGTLCPKGAATFGLVNSPNRITTVKYRAPYSDHWEDRSLDWAMEQIAQRMKQTRDENFEETDERGTTVNRTLAIGHLGGATLDNEENYLIKKLWTAGLGIVAIENQARI
;
A
#
# COMPACT_ATOMS: atom_id res chain seq x y z
N MET A 1 -29.99 -9.39 -62.85
CA MET A 1 -29.28 -9.13 -61.59
C MET A 1 -28.27 -8.03 -61.84
N GLY A 2 -28.46 -6.86 -61.25
CA GLY A 2 -27.53 -5.73 -61.41
C GLY A 2 -26.29 -5.91 -60.54
N LEU A 3 -25.22 -5.17 -60.83
CA LEU A 3 -23.98 -5.15 -60.04
C LEU A 3 -24.25 -4.90 -58.54
N GLY A 4 -25.28 -4.10 -58.21
CA GLY A 4 -25.72 -3.87 -56.83
C GLY A 4 -26.28 -5.10 -56.11
N ASP A 5 -27.00 -5.99 -56.81
CA ASP A 5 -27.48 -7.26 -56.23
C ASP A 5 -26.33 -8.24 -56.01
N LEU A 6 -25.36 -8.22 -56.91
CA LEU A 6 -24.16 -9.07 -56.85
C LEU A 6 -23.23 -8.62 -55.71
N LEU A 7 -23.07 -7.31 -55.50
CA LEU A 7 -22.32 -6.74 -54.38
C LEU A 7 -22.99 -7.01 -53.03
N ARG A 8 -24.32 -6.95 -52.93
CA ARG A 8 -25.05 -7.30 -51.69
C ARG A 8 -24.94 -8.78 -51.31
N THR A 9 -24.76 -9.67 -52.28
CA THR A 9 -24.65 -11.12 -52.06
C THR A 9 -23.21 -11.61 -51.95
N HIS A 10 -22.22 -10.92 -52.54
CA HIS A 10 -20.81 -11.34 -52.57
C HIS A 10 -19.86 -10.48 -51.72
N VAL A 11 -20.23 -9.25 -51.37
CA VAL A 11 -19.50 -8.41 -50.40
C VAL A 11 -20.33 -8.42 -49.12
N GLY A 12 -20.15 -9.51 -48.38
CA GLY A 12 -20.98 -9.84 -47.25
C GLY A 12 -20.85 -8.86 -46.09
N LEU A 13 -21.97 -8.21 -45.79
CA LEU A 13 -22.50 -8.09 -44.43
C LEU A 13 -22.86 -9.49 -43.87
N VAL A 14 -22.00 -10.50 -44.03
CA VAL A 14 -22.16 -11.74 -43.25
C VAL A 14 -21.78 -11.33 -41.83
N PRO A 15 -22.69 -11.41 -40.85
CA PRO A 15 -22.28 -11.21 -39.46
C PRO A 15 -21.11 -12.14 -39.22
N ASN A 16 -19.97 -11.60 -38.79
CA ASN A 16 -18.81 -12.43 -38.45
C ASN A 16 -19.32 -13.61 -37.60
N PRO A 17 -18.93 -14.86 -37.91
CA PRO A 17 -19.32 -16.01 -37.11
C PRO A 17 -18.69 -15.87 -35.72
N ILE A 18 -19.42 -15.22 -34.82
CA ILE A 18 -19.02 -14.99 -33.43
C ILE A 18 -19.59 -16.13 -32.59
N SER A 19 -18.71 -16.90 -31.95
CA SER A 19 -19.08 -17.96 -31.02
C SER A 19 -19.94 -17.44 -29.86
N GLN A 20 -20.75 -18.30 -29.26
CA GLN A 20 -21.51 -17.92 -28.05
C GLN A 20 -20.59 -17.43 -26.92
N ALA A 21 -19.41 -18.06 -26.77
CA ALA A 21 -18.40 -17.65 -25.80
C ALA A 21 -17.93 -16.20 -26.03
N THR A 22 -17.64 -15.84 -27.29
CA THR A 22 -17.25 -14.47 -27.64
C THR A 22 -18.39 -13.47 -27.42
N ARG A 23 -19.64 -13.86 -27.67
CA ARG A 23 -20.82 -13.00 -27.38
C ARG A 23 -21.02 -12.74 -25.88
N GLN A 24 -20.63 -13.70 -25.05
CA GLN A 24 -20.75 -13.62 -23.59
C GLN A 24 -19.50 -13.03 -22.94
N ALA A 25 -18.38 -12.97 -23.66
CA ALA A 25 -17.14 -12.38 -23.17
C ALA A 25 -17.36 -10.91 -22.82
N HIS A 26 -16.85 -10.53 -21.66
CA HIS A 26 -16.89 -9.18 -21.16
C HIS A 26 -15.58 -8.89 -20.45
N ALA A 27 -15.26 -7.61 -20.27
CA ALA A 27 -14.08 -7.21 -19.50
C ALA A 27 -14.16 -7.82 -18.09
N ARG A 28 -13.03 -8.33 -17.58
CA ARG A 28 -12.95 -8.87 -16.21
C ARG A 28 -13.37 -7.86 -15.13
N VAL A 29 -13.20 -6.57 -15.42
CA VAL A 29 -13.55 -5.45 -14.55
C VAL A 29 -15.02 -5.02 -14.68
N ARG A 30 -15.84 -5.72 -15.48
CA ARG A 30 -17.25 -5.35 -15.68
C ARG A 30 -18.01 -5.42 -14.36
N GLY A 31 -18.65 -4.29 -14.00
CA GLY A 31 -19.43 -4.16 -12.78
C GLY A 31 -18.58 -4.04 -11.51
N ALA A 32 -17.29 -3.74 -11.63
CA ALA A 32 -16.45 -3.36 -10.51
C ALA A 32 -16.66 -1.90 -10.11
N SER A 33 -16.49 -1.61 -8.83
CA SER A 33 -16.24 -0.26 -8.35
C SER A 33 -14.82 0.14 -8.71
N VAL A 34 -14.59 1.42 -9.01
CA VAL A 34 -13.29 1.93 -9.42
C VAL A 34 -12.89 3.08 -8.52
N ASP A 35 -11.76 2.94 -7.85
CA ASP A 35 -11.15 3.97 -7.02
C ASP A 35 -9.82 4.41 -7.62
N ILE A 36 -9.45 5.67 -7.41
CA ILE A 36 -8.17 6.21 -7.86
C ILE A 36 -7.17 6.14 -6.71
N SER A 37 -5.99 5.60 -7.00
CA SER A 37 -4.87 5.54 -6.06
C SER A 37 -3.57 6.02 -6.72
N VAL A 38 -2.48 6.05 -5.95
CA VAL A 38 -1.14 6.43 -6.39
C VAL A 38 -0.19 5.23 -6.23
N CYS A 39 0.64 5.01 -7.25
CA CYS A 39 1.65 3.96 -7.26
C CYS A 39 2.56 4.04 -6.02
N PRO A 40 2.69 2.95 -5.22
CA PRO A 40 3.39 2.98 -3.92
C PRO A 40 4.91 2.80 -4.03
N TYR A 41 5.49 2.98 -5.22
CA TYR A 41 6.89 2.66 -5.47
C TYR A 41 7.80 3.89 -5.44
N CYS A 42 8.06 4.52 -6.59
CA CYS A 42 8.97 5.65 -6.68
C CYS A 42 8.21 6.98 -6.61
N ALA A 43 8.94 8.07 -6.40
CA ALA A 43 8.42 9.43 -6.26
C ALA A 43 7.83 10.05 -7.55
N VAL A 44 7.67 9.28 -8.64
CA VAL A 44 6.99 9.79 -9.86
C VAL A 44 5.51 10.03 -9.59
N GLY A 45 4.86 9.22 -8.75
CA GLY A 45 3.46 9.40 -8.39
C GLY A 45 2.47 9.04 -9.50
N CYS A 46 2.74 7.99 -10.29
CA CYS A 46 1.81 7.52 -11.31
C CYS A 46 0.45 7.18 -10.69
N SER A 47 -0.63 7.75 -11.22
CA SER A 47 -2.00 7.41 -10.79
C SER A 47 -2.43 6.03 -11.32
N GLN A 48 -3.17 5.31 -10.49
CA GLN A 48 -3.68 3.96 -10.76
C GLN A 48 -5.19 3.89 -10.55
N LEU A 49 -5.86 3.06 -11.35
CA LEU A 49 -7.26 2.66 -11.16
C LEU A 49 -7.29 1.32 -10.43
N VAL A 50 -7.98 1.28 -9.29
CA VAL A 50 -8.15 0.09 -8.46
C VAL A 50 -9.58 -0.42 -8.65
N TYR A 51 -9.71 -1.60 -9.23
CA TYR A 51 -11.00 -2.23 -9.49
C TYR A 51 -11.34 -3.18 -8.35
N SER A 52 -12.51 -2.99 -7.72
CA SER A 52 -12.96 -3.81 -6.61
C SER A 52 -14.37 -4.38 -6.83
N LYS A 53 -14.60 -5.59 -6.29
CA LYS A 53 -15.88 -6.27 -6.29
C LYS A 53 -16.03 -7.11 -5.03
N ASP A 54 -17.19 -7.06 -4.38
CA ASP A 54 -17.49 -7.84 -3.17
C ASP A 54 -16.41 -7.69 -2.08
N GLY A 55 -15.90 -6.46 -1.92
CA GLY A 55 -14.86 -6.14 -0.93
C GLY A 55 -13.44 -6.61 -1.28
N ARG A 56 -13.21 -7.09 -2.51
CA ARG A 56 -11.91 -7.58 -2.97
C ARG A 56 -11.43 -6.80 -4.18
N ILE A 57 -10.13 -6.49 -4.21
CA ILE A 57 -9.50 -5.94 -5.41
C ILE A 57 -9.39 -7.08 -6.44
N ILE A 58 -9.85 -6.82 -7.67
CA ILE A 58 -9.80 -7.78 -8.78
C ILE A 58 -8.83 -7.37 -9.88
N ASP A 59 -8.43 -6.10 -9.91
CA ASP A 59 -7.44 -5.58 -10.85
C ASP A 59 -6.89 -4.22 -10.41
N ILE A 60 -5.67 -3.88 -10.89
CA ILE A 60 -5.08 -2.54 -10.78
C ILE A 60 -4.37 -2.22 -12.09
N GLU A 61 -4.69 -1.08 -12.70
CA GLU A 61 -4.03 -0.60 -13.92
C GLU A 61 -3.69 0.89 -13.83
N GLY A 62 -3.06 1.45 -14.87
CA GLY A 62 -2.71 2.87 -14.90
C GLY A 62 -3.93 3.73 -15.21
N ASN A 63 -4.07 4.86 -14.52
CA ASN A 63 -5.12 5.83 -14.80
C ASN A 63 -4.79 6.64 -16.07
N TYR A 64 -5.59 6.47 -17.13
CA TYR A 64 -5.41 7.18 -18.40
C TYR A 64 -5.59 8.70 -18.28
N GLU A 65 -6.31 9.17 -17.25
CA GLU A 65 -6.52 10.60 -16.95
C GLU A 65 -5.34 11.23 -16.18
N SER A 66 -4.36 10.43 -15.78
CA SER A 66 -3.16 10.89 -15.07
C SER A 66 -2.38 11.90 -15.91
N PRO A 67 -2.19 13.16 -15.46
CA PRO A 67 -1.35 14.12 -16.17
C PRO A 67 0.14 13.76 -16.13
N ILE A 68 0.53 12.87 -15.21
CA ILE A 68 1.91 12.43 -15.01
C ILE A 68 2.25 11.27 -15.95
N SER A 69 1.35 10.28 -16.04
CA SER A 69 1.65 9.00 -16.67
C SER A 69 0.77 8.64 -17.86
N GLY A 70 -0.37 9.30 -18.06
CA GLY A 70 -1.30 9.02 -19.17
C GLY A 70 -1.70 7.54 -19.27
N GLY A 71 -1.86 6.86 -18.12
CA GLY A 71 -2.17 5.42 -18.06
C GLY A 71 -0.98 4.47 -18.13
N THR A 72 0.25 4.97 -18.37
CA THR A 72 1.43 4.12 -18.43
C THR A 72 1.96 3.75 -17.05
N LEU A 73 2.43 2.51 -16.91
CA LEU A 73 3.07 2.02 -15.69
C LEU A 73 4.36 1.27 -16.06
N CYS A 74 5.42 1.47 -15.27
CA CYS A 74 6.60 0.60 -15.32
C CYS A 74 6.27 -0.79 -14.73
N PRO A 75 7.15 -1.80 -14.87
CA PRO A 75 6.87 -3.16 -14.37
C PRO A 75 6.51 -3.23 -12.88
N LYS A 76 7.07 -2.33 -12.05
CA LYS A 76 6.72 -2.24 -10.62
C LYS A 76 5.28 -1.79 -10.44
N GLY A 77 4.89 -0.67 -11.07
CA GLY A 77 3.52 -0.14 -11.01
C GLY A 77 2.50 -1.13 -11.56
N ALA A 78 2.80 -1.76 -12.70
CA ALA A 78 1.92 -2.77 -13.30
C ALA A 78 1.75 -4.03 -12.42
N ALA A 79 2.70 -4.32 -11.53
CA ALA A 79 2.65 -5.44 -10.61
C ALA A 79 1.95 -5.13 -9.26
N THR A 80 1.39 -3.93 -9.08
CA THR A 80 0.79 -3.51 -7.79
C THR A 80 -0.36 -4.42 -7.36
N PHE A 81 -1.15 -4.96 -8.30
CA PHE A 81 -2.18 -5.96 -7.99
C PHE A 81 -1.61 -7.19 -7.27
N GLY A 82 -0.47 -7.70 -7.76
CA GLY A 82 0.23 -8.84 -7.17
C GLY A 82 0.83 -8.53 -5.80
N LEU A 83 1.24 -7.28 -5.55
CA LEU A 83 1.72 -6.83 -4.23
C LEU A 83 0.61 -6.95 -3.17
N VAL A 84 -0.58 -6.41 -3.45
CA VAL A 84 -1.67 -6.36 -2.48
C VAL A 84 -2.32 -7.72 -2.26
N ASN A 85 -2.41 -8.54 -3.31
CA ASN A 85 -3.04 -9.87 -3.30
C ASN A 85 -2.04 -11.03 -3.21
N SER A 86 -0.82 -10.77 -2.73
CA SER A 86 0.22 -11.82 -2.60
C SER A 86 -0.16 -12.84 -1.52
N PRO A 87 -0.04 -14.17 -1.79
CA PRO A 87 -0.25 -15.21 -0.78
C PRO A 87 0.81 -15.19 0.32
N ASN A 88 1.92 -14.47 0.11
CA ASN A 88 3.01 -14.36 1.09
C ASN A 88 2.80 -13.22 2.10
N ARG A 89 1.67 -12.51 2.05
CA ARG A 89 1.39 -11.45 3.02
C ARG A 89 1.25 -12.03 4.43
N ILE A 90 1.96 -11.42 5.37
CA ILE A 90 1.79 -11.71 6.80
C ILE A 90 0.48 -11.06 7.25
N THR A 91 -0.48 -11.89 7.64
CA THR A 91 -1.83 -11.47 8.07
C THR A 91 -2.08 -11.65 9.56
N THR A 92 -1.12 -12.23 10.27
CA THR A 92 -1.18 -12.52 11.71
C THR A 92 0.07 -11.98 12.38
N VAL A 93 -0.06 -11.46 13.59
CA VAL A 93 1.11 -10.97 14.33
C VAL A 93 2.04 -12.13 14.65
N LYS A 94 3.34 -11.91 14.40
CA LYS A 94 4.42 -12.85 14.72
C LYS A 94 5.23 -12.28 15.88
N TYR A 95 5.32 -13.04 16.97
CA TYR A 95 6.13 -12.73 18.14
C TYR A 95 7.31 -13.70 18.26
N ARG A 96 8.47 -13.20 18.67
CA ARG A 96 9.64 -14.03 18.96
C ARG A 96 10.12 -13.72 20.37
N ALA A 97 10.09 -14.73 21.24
CA ALA A 97 10.54 -14.58 22.62
C ALA A 97 12.06 -14.39 22.70
N PRO A 98 12.58 -13.74 23.77
CA PRO A 98 14.01 -13.69 24.03
C PRO A 98 14.61 -15.10 23.99
N TYR A 99 15.75 -15.24 23.31
CA TYR A 99 16.47 -16.51 23.13
C TYR A 99 15.73 -17.61 22.35
N SER A 100 14.55 -17.35 21.79
CA SER A 100 13.86 -18.28 20.89
C SER A 100 14.44 -18.26 19.48
N ASP A 101 14.36 -19.37 18.75
CA ASP A 101 14.73 -19.52 17.35
C ASP A 101 13.53 -19.55 16.38
N HIS A 102 12.30 -19.47 16.90
CA HIS A 102 11.07 -19.58 16.11
C HIS A 102 10.09 -18.43 16.38
N TRP A 103 9.15 -18.26 15.46
CA TRP A 103 8.04 -17.31 15.56
C TRP A 103 6.79 -17.98 16.13
N GLU A 104 6.05 -17.23 16.95
CA GLU A 104 4.76 -17.62 17.50
C GLU A 104 3.67 -16.65 17.04
N ASP A 105 2.48 -17.18 16.80
CA ASP A 105 1.33 -16.36 16.42
C ASP A 105 0.66 -15.77 17.66
N ARG A 106 0.28 -14.49 17.56
CA ARG A 106 -0.37 -13.74 18.64
C ARG A 106 -1.50 -12.88 18.08
N SER A 107 -2.44 -12.51 18.96
CA SER A 107 -3.48 -11.54 18.59
C SER A 107 -2.89 -10.13 18.47
N LEU A 108 -3.55 -9.28 17.68
CA LEU A 108 -3.19 -7.88 17.56
C LEU A 108 -3.29 -7.17 18.92
N ASP A 109 -4.37 -7.39 19.67
CA ASP A 109 -4.58 -6.77 20.98
C ASP A 109 -3.45 -7.08 21.97
N TRP A 110 -3.03 -8.36 22.03
CA TRP A 110 -1.90 -8.76 22.86
C TRP A 110 -0.63 -8.02 22.44
N ALA A 111 -0.36 -7.94 21.14
CA ALA A 111 0.84 -7.29 20.63
C ALA A 111 0.86 -5.79 20.93
N MET A 112 -0.27 -5.11 20.75
CA MET A 112 -0.41 -3.68 21.04
C MET A 112 -0.19 -3.40 22.53
N GLU A 113 -0.77 -4.21 23.42
CA GLU A 113 -0.57 -4.09 24.87
C GLU A 113 0.91 -4.31 25.25
N GLN A 114 1.55 -5.35 24.72
CA GLN A 114 2.95 -5.64 25.01
C GLN A 114 3.90 -4.54 24.51
N ILE A 115 3.63 -3.98 23.32
CA ILE A 115 4.42 -2.86 22.78
C ILE A 115 4.24 -1.62 23.65
N ALA A 116 3.01 -1.30 24.05
CA ALA A 116 2.71 -0.14 24.90
C ALA A 116 3.40 -0.26 26.28
N GLN A 117 3.30 -1.42 26.93
CA GLN A 117 3.95 -1.67 28.22
C GLN A 117 5.47 -1.51 28.15
N ARG A 118 6.11 -2.09 27.13
CA ARG A 118 7.57 -1.98 26.94
C ARG A 118 8.00 -0.54 26.64
N MET A 119 7.26 0.13 25.75
CA MET A 119 7.54 1.53 25.41
C MET A 119 7.43 2.44 26.62
N LYS A 120 6.38 2.27 27.45
CA LYS A 120 6.21 3.00 28.70
C LYS A 120 7.34 2.71 29.69
N GLN A 121 7.62 1.43 29.95
CA GLN A 121 8.67 1.03 30.89
C GLN A 121 10.03 1.62 30.48
N THR A 122 10.45 1.41 29.23
CA THR A 122 11.73 1.92 28.73
C THR A 122 11.79 3.44 28.78
N ARG A 123 10.69 4.14 28.44
CA ARG A 123 10.63 5.59 28.52
C ARG A 123 10.81 6.05 29.97
N ASP A 124 10.02 5.53 30.90
CA ASP A 124 10.03 5.99 32.30
C ASP A 124 11.37 5.73 32.99
N GLU A 125 12.02 4.60 32.68
CA GLU A 125 13.36 4.25 33.21
C GLU A 125 14.48 5.14 32.63
N ASN A 126 14.27 5.80 31.49
CA ASN A 126 15.32 6.50 30.73
C ASN A 126 14.90 7.90 30.26
N PHE A 127 13.98 8.55 30.97
CA PHE A 127 13.54 9.91 30.64
C PHE A 127 14.46 10.95 31.30
N GLU A 128 15.00 11.85 30.49
CA GLU A 128 15.81 12.99 30.90
C GLU A 128 14.94 14.24 30.89
N GLU A 129 14.62 14.79 32.06
CA GLU A 129 14.00 16.12 32.15
C GLU A 129 15.03 17.22 31.87
N THR A 130 16.22 17.11 32.46
CA THR A 130 17.34 18.04 32.29
C THR A 130 18.62 17.30 31.90
N ASP A 131 19.45 17.92 31.06
CA ASP A 131 20.77 17.40 30.73
C ASP A 131 21.82 17.70 31.81
N GLU A 132 23.06 17.21 31.60
CA GLU A 132 24.21 17.42 32.51
C GLU A 132 24.55 18.90 32.74
N ARG A 133 24.08 19.81 31.87
CA ARG A 133 24.31 21.25 31.96
C ARG A 133 23.15 21.98 32.65
N GLY A 134 22.12 21.25 33.09
CA GLY A 134 20.92 21.81 33.71
C GLY A 134 19.92 22.38 32.70
N THR A 135 20.07 22.09 31.39
CA THR A 135 19.12 22.53 30.36
C THR A 135 17.94 21.58 30.32
N THR A 136 16.71 22.10 30.36
CA THR A 136 15.51 21.27 30.17
C THR A 136 15.47 20.70 28.75
N VAL A 137 15.44 19.36 28.64
CA VAL A 137 15.44 18.63 27.36
C VAL A 137 14.20 17.75 27.16
N ASN A 138 13.57 17.25 28.23
CA ASN A 138 12.36 16.42 28.20
C ASN A 138 12.39 15.33 27.12
N ARG A 139 13.41 14.46 27.17
CA ARG A 139 13.67 13.47 26.11
C ARG A 139 13.95 12.08 26.66
N THR A 140 13.95 11.08 25.78
CA THR A 140 14.55 9.77 26.02
C THR A 140 15.48 9.40 24.87
N LEU A 141 16.66 8.86 25.21
CA LEU A 141 17.65 8.37 24.25
C LEU A 141 17.61 6.85 24.09
N ALA A 142 16.76 6.15 24.85
CA ALA A 142 16.70 4.69 24.92
C ALA A 142 15.81 4.04 23.84
N ILE A 143 15.07 4.86 23.08
CA ILE A 143 14.12 4.40 22.07
C ILE A 143 14.46 5.08 20.74
N GLY A 144 14.37 4.34 19.64
CA GLY A 144 14.58 4.86 18.29
C GLY A 144 13.48 4.45 17.33
N HIS A 145 13.25 5.26 16.31
CA HIS A 145 12.35 5.00 15.19
C HIS A 145 13.10 5.02 13.87
N LEU A 146 12.91 3.96 13.07
CA LEU A 146 13.29 3.91 11.67
C LEU A 146 12.04 3.56 10.87
N GLY A 147 11.51 4.49 10.10
CA GLY A 147 10.31 4.26 9.29
C GLY A 147 10.36 5.09 8.03
N GLY A 148 9.20 5.46 7.49
CA GLY A 148 9.15 6.72 6.74
C GLY A 148 8.49 6.65 5.38
N ALA A 149 9.27 6.83 4.32
CA ALA A 149 8.86 7.36 3.02
C ALA A 149 7.78 6.55 2.27
N THR A 150 7.44 5.35 2.75
CA THR A 150 6.39 4.48 2.19
C THR A 150 5.06 4.60 2.93
N LEU A 151 5.01 5.30 4.05
CA LEU A 151 3.80 5.62 4.82
C LEU A 151 3.16 6.89 4.28
N ASP A 152 1.89 7.07 4.56
CA ASP A 152 1.18 8.28 4.16
C ASP A 152 1.74 9.52 4.87
N ASN A 153 1.50 10.70 4.32
CA ASN A 153 1.98 11.96 4.90
C ASN A 153 1.38 12.17 6.30
N GLU A 154 0.09 11.86 6.45
CA GLU A 154 -0.67 11.98 7.68
C GLU A 154 -0.13 11.01 8.74
N GLU A 155 0.19 9.78 8.35
CA GLU A 155 0.80 8.78 9.25
C GLU A 155 2.19 9.22 9.71
N ASN A 156 3.05 9.68 8.78
CA ASN A 156 4.36 10.23 9.12
C ASN A 156 4.25 11.43 10.08
N TYR A 157 3.26 12.30 9.86
CA TYR A 157 3.01 13.43 10.72
C TYR A 157 2.56 13.01 12.12
N LEU A 158 1.67 12.02 12.22
CA LEU A 158 1.22 11.44 13.49
C LEU A 158 2.38 10.75 14.24
N ILE A 159 3.21 9.98 13.53
CA ILE A 159 4.42 9.37 14.08
C ILE A 159 5.33 10.46 14.67
N LYS A 160 5.62 11.53 13.91
CA LYS A 160 6.50 12.59 14.42
C LYS A 160 5.93 13.27 15.68
N LYS A 161 4.62 13.52 15.71
CA LYS A 161 3.95 14.10 16.88
C LYS A 161 3.99 13.16 18.08
N LEU A 162 3.57 11.92 17.91
CA LEU A 162 3.53 10.95 19.00
C LEU A 162 4.92 10.70 19.56
N TRP A 163 5.89 10.41 18.70
CA TRP A 163 7.20 9.96 19.13
C TRP A 163 8.04 11.09 19.72
N THR A 164 8.14 12.24 19.04
CA THR A 164 8.95 13.36 19.57
C THR A 164 8.18 14.18 20.60
N ALA A 165 7.00 14.70 20.25
CA ALA A 165 6.30 15.63 21.14
C ALA A 165 5.56 14.90 22.29
N GLY A 166 5.05 13.70 22.05
CA GLY A 166 4.36 12.91 23.06
C GLY A 166 5.30 12.14 23.98
N LEU A 167 6.26 11.41 23.39
CA LEU A 167 7.10 10.46 24.13
C LEU A 167 8.52 10.98 24.43
N GLY A 168 8.95 12.09 23.83
CA GLY A 168 10.29 12.64 24.02
C GLY A 168 11.39 11.91 23.23
N ILE A 169 11.02 11.12 22.22
CA ILE A 169 11.97 10.35 21.41
C ILE A 169 12.63 11.29 20.39
N VAL A 170 13.96 11.36 20.44
CA VAL A 170 14.76 12.21 19.54
C VAL A 170 15.46 11.44 18.43
N ALA A 171 15.71 10.15 18.63
CA ALA A 171 16.31 9.27 17.62
C ALA A 171 15.24 8.82 16.61
N ILE A 172 14.91 9.69 15.66
CA ILE A 172 13.93 9.43 14.60
C ILE A 172 14.58 9.70 13.24
N GLU A 173 14.78 8.64 12.45
CA GLU A 173 15.41 8.71 11.13
C GLU A 173 14.59 7.91 10.10
N ASN A 174 14.86 8.12 8.81
CA ASN A 174 14.18 7.43 7.71
C ASN A 174 15.08 7.29 6.48
N GLN A 175 14.51 6.77 5.38
CA GLN A 175 15.20 6.55 4.12
C GLN A 175 15.78 7.83 3.49
N ALA A 176 15.24 9.02 3.80
CA ALA A 176 15.73 10.26 3.18
C ALA A 176 17.10 10.69 3.70
N ARG A 177 17.60 10.08 4.78
CA ARG A 177 18.97 10.29 5.28
C ARG A 177 20.03 9.58 4.44
N ILE A 178 19.68 8.43 3.86
CA ILE A 178 20.59 7.51 3.14
C ILE A 178 20.55 7.84 1.65
#